data_AF-A0A953U826-F1
#
_entry.id   AF-A0A953U826-F1
#
_cell.length_a   1.000
_cell.length_b   1.000
_cell.length_c   1.000
_cell.angle_alpha   90.00
_cell.angle_beta   90.00
_cell.angle_gamma   90.00
#
_symmetry.space_group_name_H-M   'P 1'
#
loop_
_entity.id
_entity.type
_entity.pdbx_description
1 polymer ?
#
loop_
_entity_poly.entity_id
_entity_poly.type
_entity_poly.pdbx_seq_one_letter_code
_entity_poly.pdbx_strand_id
1 'polypeptide(L)'
;MVNCPMCDAVIDVDEEELDEGDSLTCEECGANLGVSGTSPLELTPEDDDDDDDDLDEDEDFDEDEDDEAEEEEEEEEDEWK
;
A
#
# COMPACT_ATOMS: atom_id res chain seq x y z
N MET A 1 -21.58 -25.14 -2.46
CA MET A 1 -21.02 -24.95 -1.09
C MET A 1 -19.59 -25.43 -1.07
N VAL A 2 -18.64 -24.52 -0.84
CA VAL A 2 -17.19 -24.81 -0.81
C VAL A 2 -16.56 -24.17 0.44
N ASN A 3 -15.39 -24.62 0.85
CA ASN A 3 -14.65 -23.99 1.95
C ASN A 3 -13.59 -23.03 1.40
N CYS A 4 -13.47 -21.85 2.01
CA CYS A 4 -12.41 -20.90 1.73
C CYS A 4 -11.04 -21.54 2.05
N PRO A 5 -10.08 -21.61 1.10
CA PRO A 5 -8.77 -22.21 1.35
C PRO A 5 -7.89 -21.38 2.31
N MET A 6 -8.28 -20.14 2.64
CA MET A 6 -7.54 -19.23 3.52
C MET A 6 -8.02 -19.24 4.97
N CYS A 7 -9.32 -19.44 5.22
CA CYS A 7 -9.93 -19.29 6.54
C CYS A 7 -10.93 -20.39 6.92
N ASP A 8 -11.06 -21.45 6.11
CA ASP A 8 -12.02 -22.56 6.26
C ASP A 8 -13.52 -22.17 6.28
N ALA A 9 -13.85 -20.89 6.09
CA ALA A 9 -15.23 -20.39 6.03
C ALA A 9 -16.05 -21.11 4.95
N VAL A 10 -17.35 -21.32 5.22
CA VAL A 10 -18.27 -21.92 4.25
C VAL A 10 -18.76 -20.83 3.31
N ILE A 11 -18.44 -20.96 2.03
CA ILE A 11 -18.87 -20.08 0.94
C ILE A 11 -20.08 -20.72 0.24
N ASP A 12 -21.17 -19.97 0.15
CA ASP A 12 -22.42 -20.36 -0.53
C ASP A 12 -22.54 -19.58 -1.84
N VAL A 13 -21.87 -20.10 -2.88
CA VAL A 13 -21.92 -19.60 -4.27
C VAL A 13 -22.48 -20.68 -5.19
N ASP A 14 -23.06 -20.26 -6.32
CA ASP A 14 -23.60 -21.17 -7.33
C ASP A 14 -22.49 -21.64 -8.29
N GLU A 15 -22.25 -22.95 -8.29
CA GLU A 15 -21.20 -23.59 -9.10
C GLU A 15 -21.57 -23.62 -10.60
N GLU A 16 -22.84 -23.41 -10.96
CA GLU A 16 -23.30 -23.36 -12.36
C GLU A 16 -23.19 -21.96 -12.99
N GLU A 17 -22.92 -20.91 -12.20
CA GLU A 17 -22.74 -19.52 -12.66
C GLU A 17 -21.26 -19.08 -12.73
N LEU A 18 -20.33 -19.91 -12.26
CA LEU A 18 -18.89 -19.65 -12.26
C LEU A 18 -18.18 -20.44 -13.38
N ASP A 19 -17.17 -19.84 -13.99
CA ASP A 19 -16.28 -20.44 -15.00
C ASP A 19 -14.82 -20.55 -14.50
N GLU A 20 -14.01 -21.40 -15.14
CA GLU A 20 -12.56 -21.52 -14.84
C GLU A 20 -11.83 -20.21 -15.18
N GLY A 21 -11.19 -19.61 -14.19
CA GLY A 21 -10.55 -18.29 -14.27
C GLY A 21 -11.38 -17.12 -13.74
N ASP A 22 -12.61 -17.34 -13.26
CA ASP A 22 -13.35 -16.32 -12.50
C ASP A 22 -12.71 -16.06 -11.14
N SER A 23 -12.86 -14.84 -10.62
CA SER A 23 -12.35 -14.43 -9.30
C SER A 23 -13.49 -14.00 -8.36
N LEU A 24 -13.36 -14.38 -7.09
CA LEU A 24 -14.36 -14.17 -6.04
C LEU A 24 -13.72 -13.81 -4.71
N THR A 25 -14.31 -12.87 -3.99
CA THR A 25 -13.82 -12.44 -2.68
C THR A 25 -14.53 -13.20 -1.55
N CYS A 26 -13.77 -13.75 -0.61
CA CYS A 26 -14.36 -14.38 0.57
C CYS A 26 -14.90 -13.32 1.55
N GLU A 27 -16.21 -13.30 1.79
CA GLU A 27 -16.86 -12.30 2.66
C GLU A 27 -16.40 -12.35 4.14
N GLU A 28 -15.88 -13.49 4.61
CA GLU A 28 -15.48 -13.70 6.02
C GLU A 28 -14.03 -13.25 6.32
N CYS A 29 -13.12 -13.30 5.35
CA CYS A 29 -11.71 -12.89 5.54
C CYS A 29 -11.20 -11.83 4.57
N GLY A 30 -11.98 -11.46 3.54
CA GLY A 30 -11.58 -10.50 2.51
C GLY A 30 -10.59 -11.03 1.46
N ALA A 31 -10.14 -12.29 1.56
CA ALA A 31 -9.19 -12.87 0.61
C ALA A 31 -9.79 -12.98 -0.80
N ASN A 32 -8.97 -12.65 -1.81
CA ASN A 32 -9.27 -12.86 -3.21
C ASN A 32 -9.00 -14.33 -3.60
N LEU A 33 -9.92 -14.96 -4.31
CA LEU A 33 -9.87 -16.39 -4.65
C LEU A 33 -10.22 -16.60 -6.12
N GLY A 34 -9.35 -17.29 -6.85
CA GLY A 34 -9.58 -17.71 -8.23
C GLY A 34 -10.25 -19.08 -8.32
N VAL A 35 -11.17 -19.24 -9.28
CA VAL A 35 -11.82 -20.50 -9.64
C VAL A 35 -10.89 -21.31 -10.56
N SER A 36 -10.29 -22.38 -10.03
CA SER A 36 -9.42 -23.30 -10.78
C SER A 36 -10.15 -24.49 -11.39
N GLY A 37 -11.46 -24.63 -11.17
CA GLY A 37 -12.31 -25.66 -11.75
C GLY A 37 -13.71 -25.63 -11.15
N THR A 38 -14.71 -26.17 -11.86
CA THR A 38 -16.15 -26.03 -11.53
C THR A 38 -16.91 -27.35 -11.40
N SER A 39 -16.21 -28.49 -11.44
CA SER A 39 -16.80 -29.83 -11.29
C SER A 39 -15.76 -30.88 -10.85
N PRO A 40 -15.38 -30.92 -9.56
CA PRO A 40 -15.90 -30.12 -8.44
C PRO A 40 -15.39 -28.66 -8.46
N LEU A 41 -16.06 -27.75 -7.73
CA LEU A 41 -15.54 -26.40 -7.52
C LEU A 41 -14.20 -26.43 -6.75
N GLU A 42 -13.14 -25.95 -7.38
CA GLU A 42 -11.79 -25.83 -6.80
C GLU A 42 -11.39 -24.35 -6.75
N LEU A 43 -10.98 -23.88 -5.57
CA LEU A 43 -10.58 -22.48 -5.33
C LEU A 43 -9.10 -22.39 -4.96
N THR A 44 -8.41 -21.40 -5.50
CA THR A 44 -7.04 -21.05 -5.16
C THR A 44 -6.98 -19.63 -4.61
N PRO A 45 -6.22 -19.33 -3.56
CA PRO A 45 -5.96 -17.94 -3.19
C PRO A 45 -5.25 -17.24 -4.35
N GLU A 46 -5.76 -16.07 -4.73
CA GLU A 46 -5.01 -15.12 -5.53
C GLU A 46 -4.16 -14.29 -4.56
N ASP A 47 -2.84 -14.40 -4.71
CA ASP A 47 -1.90 -13.55 -4.00
C ASP A 47 -1.98 -12.16 -4.65
N ASP A 48 -2.74 -11.26 -4.03
CA ASP A 48 -2.69 -9.82 -4.27
C ASP A 48 -1.33 -9.33 -3.71
N ASP A 49 -0.25 -9.68 -4.42
CA ASP A 49 1.17 -9.32 -4.20
C ASP A 49 1.42 -7.79 -4.42
N ASP A 50 0.38 -6.96 -4.23
CA ASP A 50 0.41 -5.50 -4.11
C ASP A 50 0.67 -5.14 -2.62
N ASP A 51 1.79 -5.66 -2.10
CA ASP A 51 2.36 -5.27 -0.81
C ASP A 51 2.93 -3.84 -0.98
N ASP A 52 2.10 -2.85 -0.64
CA ASP A 52 2.34 -1.39 -0.69
C ASP A 52 3.41 -0.97 0.35
N ASP A 53 4.64 -1.45 0.19
CA ASP A 53 5.76 -1.27 1.13
C ASP A 53 7.01 -0.64 0.43
N ASP A 54 6.76 0.41 -0.36
CA ASP A 54 7.79 1.28 -0.96
C ASP A 54 7.52 2.77 -0.61
N LEU A 55 6.97 3.01 0.59
CA LEU A 55 6.90 4.32 1.26
C LEU A 55 8.12 4.56 2.15
N ASP A 56 9.33 4.42 1.59
CA ASP A 56 10.57 4.86 2.24
C ASP A 56 10.67 6.39 2.11
N GLU A 57 10.00 7.08 3.05
CA GLU A 57 10.02 8.53 3.23
C GLU A 57 11.38 8.95 3.82
N ASP A 58 12.43 8.90 2.97
CA ASP A 58 13.79 9.37 3.24
C ASP A 58 13.80 10.92 3.28
N GLU A 59 13.16 11.49 4.31
CA GLU A 59 13.25 12.91 4.68
C GLU A 59 14.64 13.21 5.26
N ASP A 60 15.68 13.13 4.43
CA ASP A 60 17.04 13.56 4.77
C ASP A 60 17.08 15.10 4.89
N PHE A 61 16.67 15.54 6.08
CA PHE A 61 16.75 16.90 6.59
C PHE A 61 18.22 17.26 6.86
N ASP A 62 18.92 17.66 5.80
CA ASP A 62 20.28 18.17 5.90
C ASP A 62 20.27 19.59 6.50
N GLU A 63 20.32 19.62 7.84
CA GLU A 63 20.45 20.83 8.68
C GLU A 63 21.89 21.35 8.62
N ASP A 64 22.23 22.04 7.52
CA ASP A 64 23.52 22.74 7.37
C ASP A 64 23.50 24.04 8.21
N GLU A 65 23.69 23.86 9.53
CA GLU A 65 23.98 24.89 10.53
C GLU A 65 25.49 25.20 10.54
N ASP A 66 25.93 26.15 9.70
CA ASP A 66 27.18 26.94 9.80
C ASP A 66 27.12 28.05 8.71
N ASP A 67 27.76 29.22 8.78
CA ASP A 67 28.74 29.76 9.73
C ASP A 67 28.53 31.28 9.83
N GLU A 68 28.99 31.88 10.92
CA GLU A 68 28.74 33.27 11.29
C GLU A 68 29.58 34.27 10.47
N ALA A 69 28.93 35.27 9.87
CA ALA A 69 29.61 36.44 9.31
C ALA A 69 29.05 37.73 9.92
N GLU A 70 29.62 38.07 11.08
CA GLU A 70 29.38 39.29 11.86
C GLU A 70 29.51 40.59 11.01
N GLU A 71 28.67 41.59 11.32
CA GLU A 71 28.99 43.00 11.69
C GLU A 71 30.32 43.62 11.14
N GLU A 72 30.53 44.87 10.71
CA GLU A 72 29.77 46.14 10.53
C GLU A 72 29.74 46.47 9.00
N GLU A 73 29.28 47.60 8.42
CA GLU A 73 28.85 48.93 8.87
C GLU A 73 27.70 49.46 7.98
N GLU A 74 26.70 50.15 8.55
CA GLU A 74 25.85 51.14 7.86
C GLU A 74 25.74 52.39 8.76
N GLU A 75 25.50 53.56 8.14
CA GLU A 75 25.16 54.86 8.77
C GLU A 75 26.26 55.58 9.60
N GLU A 76 26.39 56.93 9.58
CA GLU A 76 25.87 57.93 8.65
C GLU A 76 26.77 59.19 8.67
N GLU A 77 26.53 60.01 7.65
CA GLU A 77 27.07 61.32 7.31
C GLU A 77 26.87 62.48 8.32
N ASP A 78 27.76 62.61 9.33
CA ASP A 78 27.95 63.82 10.16
C ASP A 78 29.47 63.99 10.48
N GLU A 79 30.11 65.17 10.61
CA GLU A 79 29.68 66.58 10.73
C GLU A 79 30.74 67.50 10.04
N TRP A 80 30.33 68.61 9.41
CA TRP A 80 31.26 69.71 9.07
C TRP A 80 31.66 70.53 10.31
N LYS A 81 32.95 70.56 10.68
CA LYS A 81 33.55 71.68 11.43
C LYS A 81 35.06 71.86 11.25
#